data_AF-A0A8K0UA18-F1
#
_entry.id   AF-A0A8K0UA18-F1
#
_cell.length_a   1.000
_cell.length_b   1.000
_cell.length_c   1.000
_cell.angle_alpha   90.00
_cell.angle_beta   90.00
_cell.angle_gamma   90.00
#
_symmetry.space_group_name_H-M   'P 1'
#
loop_
_entity.id
_entity.type
_entity.pdbx_description
1 polymer ?
#
loop_
_entity_poly.entity_id
_entity_poly.type
_entity_poly.pdbx_seq_one_letter_code
_entity_poly.pdbx_strand_id
1 'polypeptide(L)'
;MEHTCITFGKDTFHPVYDQVVQIVTLFYRNYHPVPVRIDRWTNPPELKFYSDESQVEPSSAILYLQEPLNPGRITRLCVDLIALQVRDMVWDISFPASPDVCAAARDIVEHVRSALLRKKEEINRRVGEDVLQFLRDKQERELHCKDFYQRLFDCNLIDGDDLQYWIDDTTCPVCFSLQITCTSCRLVSCENRACKGAEIIPVYRCTEHADQTYCLDCLARGDIKPKLGQCPRCKLWFCSEEIYWCHGRPLPESPPTTHLREHGLQPIECQRCRLSDNSPMRCDNITCWSTLIPGCDRICPRCCPSRGRRCVCGNFWVCDACKEDATMNAFMLCPHCHRMFCQYACRGEIRRCMDCKKSRLCHDCLEEILLDAFDQRSCLEARDIQPSNRCFNCAGDICAPCSSVQKIFCGDCGQRLCRRCASRQTCQNCGVSKCVLCHHWEKRQPLCEDCEDIVYEEAYWEELA
;
A
#
# COMPACT_ATOMS: atom_id res chain seq x y z
N MET A 1 -30.38 13.42 -4.73
CA MET A 1 -29.98 14.84 -4.79
C MET A 1 -28.47 14.90 -4.82
N GLU A 2 -27.92 15.16 -6.00
CA GLU A 2 -26.48 15.28 -6.20
C GLU A 2 -26.06 16.72 -5.92
N HIS A 3 -25.02 16.93 -5.13
CA HIS A 3 -24.52 18.25 -4.76
C HIS A 3 -23.28 18.57 -5.60
N THR A 4 -23.38 19.52 -6.52
CA THR A 4 -22.20 19.98 -7.28
C THR A 4 -21.72 21.32 -6.72
N CYS A 5 -20.44 21.38 -6.36
CA CYS A 5 -19.79 22.57 -5.83
C CYS A 5 -18.65 22.99 -6.77
N ILE A 6 -18.67 24.25 -7.21
CA ILE A 6 -17.61 24.87 -8.01
C ILE A 6 -16.94 25.94 -7.16
N THR A 7 -15.61 25.89 -7.04
CA THR A 7 -14.83 26.84 -6.23
C THR A 7 -13.89 27.64 -7.15
N PHE A 8 -14.07 28.97 -7.22
CA PHE A 8 -13.44 29.82 -8.25
C PHE A 8 -12.01 30.32 -7.92
N GLY A 9 -11.36 29.80 -6.88
CA GLY A 9 -10.08 30.33 -6.38
C GLY A 9 -8.82 29.74 -6.97
N LYS A 10 -8.92 28.65 -7.72
CA LYS A 10 -7.77 27.98 -8.34
C LYS A 10 -7.86 27.90 -9.86
N ASP A 11 -9.08 27.94 -10.40
CA ASP A 11 -9.36 27.83 -11.83
C ASP A 11 -9.93 29.15 -12.37
N THR A 12 -9.05 30.09 -12.72
CA THR A 12 -9.44 31.35 -13.41
C THR A 12 -10.01 31.11 -14.80
N PHE A 13 -10.05 29.86 -15.27
CA PHE A 13 -10.52 29.46 -16.59
C PHE A 13 -11.98 28.97 -16.60
N HIS A 14 -12.71 29.07 -15.48
CA HIS A 14 -14.10 28.65 -15.47
C HIS A 14 -14.97 29.55 -16.39
N PRO A 15 -15.83 29.00 -17.27
CA PRO A 15 -16.58 29.80 -18.25
C PRO A 15 -17.52 30.87 -17.67
N VAL A 16 -17.86 30.77 -16.38
CA VAL A 16 -18.70 31.76 -15.68
C VAL A 16 -17.94 32.65 -14.71
N TYR A 17 -16.61 32.60 -14.72
CA TYR A 17 -15.76 33.35 -13.79
C TYR A 17 -16.00 34.87 -13.90
N ASP A 18 -16.10 35.40 -15.11
CA ASP A 18 -16.32 36.83 -15.34
C ASP A 18 -17.66 37.32 -14.80
N GLN A 19 -18.72 36.51 -14.94
CA GLN A 19 -20.04 36.80 -14.37
C GLN A 19 -20.00 36.79 -12.84
N VAL A 20 -19.28 35.84 -12.23
CA VAL A 20 -19.09 35.79 -10.77
C VAL A 20 -18.32 37.02 -10.29
N VAL A 21 -17.24 37.41 -10.97
CA VAL A 21 -16.46 38.62 -10.69
C VAL A 21 -17.32 39.89 -10.84
N GLN A 22 -18.16 39.94 -11.86
CA GLN A 22 -19.09 41.06 -12.10
C GLN A 22 -20.10 41.18 -10.95
N ILE A 23 -20.73 40.07 -10.54
CA ILE A 23 -21.67 40.02 -9.41
C ILE A 23 -20.98 40.53 -8.13
N VAL A 24 -19.79 40.00 -7.81
CA VAL A 24 -19.01 40.41 -6.65
C VAL A 24 -18.71 41.91 -6.68
N THR A 25 -18.23 42.42 -7.83
CA THR A 25 -17.83 43.82 -7.99
C THR A 25 -19.03 44.75 -7.81
N LEU A 26 -20.18 44.41 -8.40
CA LEU A 26 -21.42 45.18 -8.27
C LEU A 26 -21.92 45.22 -6.82
N PHE A 27 -21.84 44.10 -6.10
CA PHE A 27 -22.24 44.07 -4.70
C PHE A 27 -21.37 44.95 -3.83
N TYR A 28 -20.05 44.80 -3.91
CA TYR A 28 -19.19 45.63 -3.08
C TYR A 28 -19.30 47.10 -3.44
N ARG A 29 -19.39 47.47 -4.74
CA ARG A 29 -19.60 48.88 -5.14
C ARG A 29 -20.84 49.53 -4.50
N ASN A 30 -21.92 48.77 -4.32
CA ASN A 30 -23.21 49.31 -3.87
C ASN A 30 -23.39 49.27 -2.34
N TYR A 31 -22.73 48.35 -1.64
CA TYR A 31 -23.03 48.09 -0.23
C TYR A 31 -21.82 48.28 0.72
N HIS A 32 -20.58 48.29 0.23
CA HIS A 32 -19.37 48.38 1.07
C HIS A 32 -18.22 49.15 0.41
N PRO A 33 -17.21 49.63 1.15
CA PRO A 33 -15.97 50.09 0.51
C PRO A 33 -15.36 48.94 -0.30
N VAL A 34 -15.04 49.19 -1.57
CA VAL A 34 -14.55 48.18 -2.53
C VAL A 34 -13.33 47.47 -1.92
N PRO A 35 -13.38 46.15 -1.69
CA PRO A 35 -12.25 45.41 -1.17
C PRO A 35 -11.14 45.38 -2.22
N VAL A 36 -9.93 45.07 -1.74
CA VAL A 36 -8.77 44.74 -2.58
C VAL A 36 -9.19 43.74 -3.68
N ARG A 37 -8.54 43.82 -4.86
CA ARG A 37 -8.79 42.99 -6.05
C ARG A 37 -9.15 41.52 -5.69
N ILE A 38 -10.15 40.97 -6.38
CA ILE A 38 -10.76 39.65 -6.11
C ILE A 38 -9.75 38.50 -6.15
N ASP A 39 -8.69 38.63 -6.95
CA ASP A 39 -7.54 37.71 -7.03
C ASP A 39 -6.73 37.58 -5.72
N ARG A 40 -6.97 38.48 -4.74
CA ARG A 40 -6.31 38.45 -3.42
C ARG A 40 -7.20 37.95 -2.30
N TRP A 41 -8.38 37.44 -2.60
CA TRP A 41 -9.27 36.91 -1.58
C TRP A 41 -8.71 35.61 -1.02
N THR A 42 -8.58 35.53 0.31
CA THR A 42 -8.13 34.30 0.98
C THR A 42 -9.11 33.15 0.80
N ASN A 43 -10.38 33.48 0.56
CA ASN A 43 -11.47 32.56 0.36
C ASN A 43 -12.22 32.90 -0.95
N PRO A 44 -12.17 32.03 -1.97
CA PRO A 44 -12.82 32.31 -3.23
C PRO A 44 -14.35 32.17 -3.15
N PRO A 45 -15.09 32.79 -4.09
CA PRO A 45 -16.50 32.50 -4.28
C PRO A 45 -16.75 31.00 -4.52
N GLU A 46 -17.87 30.49 -4.00
CA GLU A 46 -18.34 29.12 -4.23
C GLU A 46 -19.72 29.15 -4.88
N LEU A 47 -19.85 28.54 -6.06
CA LEU A 47 -21.17 28.30 -6.69
C LEU A 47 -21.60 26.87 -6.36
N LYS A 48 -22.73 26.75 -5.68
CA LYS A 48 -23.37 25.46 -5.39
C LYS A 48 -24.68 25.41 -6.14
N PHE A 49 -24.90 24.32 -6.86
CA PHE A 49 -26.19 24.06 -7.46
C PHE A 49 -26.64 22.65 -7.15
N TYR A 50 -27.95 22.53 -7.06
CA TYR A 50 -28.65 21.29 -6.75
C TYR A 50 -29.53 20.97 -7.93
N SER A 51 -29.43 19.74 -8.40
CA SER A 51 -30.33 19.19 -9.41
C SER A 51 -30.79 17.82 -8.94
N ASP A 52 -32.04 17.50 -9.22
CA ASP A 52 -32.47 16.11 -9.24
C ASP A 52 -31.93 15.46 -10.52
N GLU A 53 -31.53 14.19 -10.46
CA GLU A 53 -30.96 13.46 -11.60
C GLU A 53 -31.95 13.37 -12.77
N SER A 54 -33.24 13.49 -12.48
CA SER A 54 -34.32 13.50 -13.47
C SER A 54 -34.50 14.85 -14.18
N GLN A 55 -34.07 15.96 -13.56
CA GLN A 55 -34.40 17.32 -13.99
C GLN A 55 -33.23 18.01 -14.70
N VAL A 56 -33.55 18.75 -15.76
CA VAL A 56 -32.59 19.62 -16.48
C VAL A 56 -32.46 20.98 -15.79
N GLU A 57 -33.49 21.37 -15.05
CA GLU A 57 -33.53 22.61 -14.28
C GLU A 57 -32.87 22.41 -12.91
N PRO A 58 -31.95 23.30 -12.49
CA PRO A 58 -31.46 23.28 -11.12
C PRO A 58 -32.60 23.64 -10.16
N SER A 59 -32.76 22.87 -9.09
CA SER A 59 -33.72 23.16 -8.02
C SER A 59 -33.26 24.31 -7.13
N SER A 60 -31.95 24.54 -7.05
CA SER A 60 -31.35 25.74 -6.48
C SER A 60 -29.98 25.99 -7.09
N ALA A 61 -29.61 27.27 -7.22
CA ALA A 61 -28.28 27.70 -7.63
C ALA A 61 -27.88 28.90 -6.76
N ILE A 62 -26.88 28.70 -5.92
CA ILE A 62 -26.50 29.64 -4.86
C ILE A 62 -25.02 29.97 -5.00
N LEU A 63 -24.72 31.26 -5.14
CA LEU A 63 -23.37 31.79 -5.12
C LEU A 63 -23.04 32.33 -3.72
N TYR A 64 -22.11 31.68 -3.04
CA TYR A 64 -21.60 32.07 -1.73
C TYR A 64 -20.38 32.96 -1.90
N LEU A 65 -20.44 34.16 -1.31
CA LEU A 65 -19.35 35.12 -1.27
C LEU A 65 -18.79 35.18 0.15
N GLN A 66 -17.56 34.69 0.31
CA GLN A 66 -16.86 34.65 1.60
C GLN A 66 -16.11 35.97 1.85
N GLU A 67 -15.95 36.37 3.10
CA GLU A 67 -15.19 37.58 3.42
C GLU A 67 -13.69 37.42 3.09
N PRO A 68 -13.08 38.38 2.37
CA PRO A 68 -11.70 38.26 1.90
C PRO A 68 -10.64 38.33 3.01
N LEU A 69 -10.98 38.94 4.15
CA LEU A 69 -10.04 39.23 5.25
C LEU A 69 -10.30 38.40 6.51
N ASN A 70 -11.28 37.49 6.48
CA ASN A 70 -11.66 36.71 7.64
C ASN A 70 -11.16 35.26 7.49
N PRO A 71 -10.23 34.79 8.34
CA PRO A 71 -9.73 33.41 8.28
C PRO A 71 -10.82 32.38 8.63
N GLY A 72 -11.94 32.79 9.23
CA GLY A 72 -13.04 31.92 9.65
C GLY A 72 -13.99 31.46 8.55
N ARG A 73 -13.75 31.77 7.26
CA ARG A 73 -14.67 31.46 6.13
C ARG A 73 -16.11 31.89 6.39
N ILE A 74 -16.30 33.08 6.97
CA ILE A 74 -17.65 33.60 7.15
C ILE A 74 -18.20 33.98 5.77
N THR A 75 -19.19 33.22 5.30
CA THR A 75 -20.02 33.62 4.17
C THR A 75 -20.70 34.92 4.54
N ARG A 76 -20.41 36.00 3.83
CA ARG A 76 -21.06 37.30 4.04
C ARG A 76 -22.35 37.39 3.25
N LEU A 77 -22.27 37.05 1.97
CA LEU A 77 -23.39 37.16 1.05
C LEU A 77 -23.67 35.80 0.40
N CYS A 78 -24.95 35.54 0.23
CA CYS A 78 -25.49 34.38 -0.45
C CYS A 78 -26.43 34.90 -1.54
N VAL A 79 -26.10 34.66 -2.81
CA VAL A 79 -26.92 35.08 -3.94
C VAL A 79 -27.66 33.85 -4.46
N ASP A 80 -28.98 33.85 -4.28
CA ASP A 80 -29.86 32.89 -4.94
C ASP A 80 -30.05 33.34 -6.39
N LEU A 81 -29.41 32.61 -7.31
CA LEU A 81 -29.37 32.95 -8.73
C LEU A 81 -30.69 32.64 -9.44
N ILE A 82 -31.55 31.80 -8.85
CA ILE A 82 -32.86 31.43 -9.40
C ILE A 82 -33.92 32.40 -8.88
N ALA A 83 -33.96 32.61 -7.56
CA ALA A 83 -34.90 33.55 -6.94
C ALA A 83 -34.52 35.02 -7.19
N LEU A 84 -33.30 35.28 -7.69
CA LEU A 84 -32.72 36.61 -7.89
C LEU A 84 -32.75 37.43 -6.59
N GLN A 85 -32.43 36.76 -5.48
CA GLN A 85 -32.39 37.34 -4.14
C GLN A 85 -30.98 37.27 -3.57
N VAL A 86 -30.67 38.24 -2.73
CA VAL A 86 -29.39 38.38 -2.05
C VAL A 86 -29.67 38.36 -0.57
N ARG A 87 -29.05 37.42 0.13
CA ARG A 87 -29.10 37.34 1.59
C ARG A 87 -27.76 37.73 2.15
N ASP A 88 -27.76 38.76 3.00
CA ASP A 88 -26.63 39.05 3.87
C ASP A 88 -26.74 38.16 5.10
N MET A 89 -25.78 37.25 5.24
CA MET A 89 -25.75 36.25 6.30
C MET A 89 -25.29 36.82 7.64
N VAL A 90 -24.63 37.98 7.65
CA VAL A 90 -24.18 38.66 8.88
C VAL A 90 -25.34 39.39 9.53
N TRP A 91 -26.14 40.08 8.73
CA TRP A 91 -27.28 40.87 9.21
C TRP A 91 -28.61 40.13 9.14
N ASP A 92 -28.62 38.94 8.52
CA ASP A 92 -29.80 38.12 8.23
C ASP A 92 -30.92 38.88 7.50
N ILE A 93 -30.53 39.71 6.54
CA ILE A 93 -31.47 40.48 5.70
C ILE A 93 -31.42 39.99 4.25
N SER A 94 -32.60 39.94 3.62
CA SER A 94 -32.75 39.58 2.21
C SER A 94 -33.25 40.78 1.42
N PHE A 95 -32.69 40.97 0.22
CA PHE A 95 -33.08 42.04 -0.69
C PHE A 95 -33.01 41.58 -2.15
N PRO A 96 -33.79 42.20 -3.07
CA PRO A 96 -33.75 41.84 -4.47
C PRO A 96 -32.40 42.19 -5.11
N ALA A 97 -31.95 41.35 -6.03
CA ALA A 97 -30.75 41.62 -6.82
C ALA A 97 -30.96 42.82 -7.75
N SER A 98 -29.90 43.63 -7.94
CA SER A 98 -29.91 44.74 -8.91
C SER A 98 -30.05 44.22 -10.36
N PRO A 99 -30.54 45.05 -11.32
CA PRO A 99 -30.71 44.62 -12.72
C PRO A 99 -29.44 44.01 -13.35
N ASP A 100 -28.27 44.58 -13.04
CA ASP A 100 -26.98 44.09 -13.55
C ASP A 100 -26.61 42.73 -12.95
N VAL A 101 -26.88 42.53 -11.65
CA VAL A 101 -26.70 41.22 -11.00
C VAL A 101 -27.69 40.20 -11.56
N CYS A 102 -28.93 40.61 -11.84
CA CYS A 102 -29.93 39.74 -12.47
C CYS A 102 -29.55 39.32 -13.89
N ALA A 103 -28.83 40.16 -14.65
CA ALA A 103 -28.30 39.77 -15.95
C ALA A 103 -27.20 38.71 -15.80
N ALA A 104 -26.19 38.97 -14.98
CA ALA A 104 -25.08 38.03 -14.74
C ALA A 104 -25.56 36.71 -14.11
N ALA A 105 -26.54 36.75 -13.19
CA ALA A 105 -27.12 35.56 -12.57
C ALA A 105 -27.83 34.66 -13.60
N ARG A 106 -28.55 35.26 -14.57
CA ARG A 106 -29.19 34.51 -15.66
C ARG A 106 -28.17 33.80 -16.54
N ASP A 107 -27.06 34.45 -16.87
CA ASP A 107 -25.97 33.84 -17.65
C ASP A 107 -25.35 32.64 -16.91
N ILE A 108 -25.14 32.77 -15.59
CA ILE A 108 -24.64 31.65 -14.76
C ILE A 108 -25.66 30.50 -14.74
N VAL A 109 -26.95 30.79 -14.53
CA VAL A 109 -28.00 29.76 -14.50
C VAL A 109 -28.11 29.05 -15.85
N GLU A 110 -28.04 29.78 -16.96
CA GLU A 110 -28.10 29.21 -18.30
C GLU A 110 -26.89 28.32 -18.60
N HIS A 111 -25.71 28.72 -18.13
CA HIS A 111 -24.53 27.87 -18.19
C HIS A 111 -24.70 26.58 -17.38
N VAL A 112 -25.24 26.67 -16.15
CA VAL A 112 -25.52 25.50 -15.31
C VAL A 112 -26.53 24.57 -15.98
N ARG A 113 -27.61 25.10 -16.56
CA ARG A 113 -28.59 24.32 -17.34
C ARG A 113 -27.94 23.59 -18.50
N SER A 114 -27.12 24.29 -19.28
CA SER A 114 -26.39 23.70 -20.41
C SER A 114 -25.41 22.61 -19.96
N ALA A 115 -24.78 22.76 -18.80
CA ALA A 115 -23.92 21.74 -18.22
C ALA A 115 -24.72 20.51 -17.73
N LEU A 116 -25.86 20.72 -17.07
CA LEU A 116 -26.76 19.65 -16.64
C LEU A 116 -27.35 18.87 -17.83
N LEU A 117 -27.74 19.57 -18.89
CA LEU A 117 -28.22 18.93 -20.12
C LEU A 117 -27.17 18.01 -20.73
N ARG A 118 -25.94 18.51 -20.92
CA ARG A 118 -24.81 17.70 -21.43
C ARG A 118 -24.52 16.49 -20.54
N LYS A 119 -24.57 16.66 -19.20
CA LYS A 119 -24.39 15.55 -18.26
C LYS A 119 -25.50 14.50 -18.42
N LYS A 120 -26.75 14.93 -18.57
CA LYS A 120 -27.90 14.05 -18.80
C LYS A 120 -27.80 13.30 -20.12
N GLU A 121 -27.39 13.98 -21.20
CA GLU A 121 -27.14 13.36 -22.50
C GLU A 121 -26.03 12.31 -22.43
N GLU A 122 -24.93 12.61 -21.72
CA GLU A 122 -23.83 11.66 -21.51
C GLU A 122 -24.26 10.43 -20.70
N ILE A 123 -25.06 10.62 -19.64
CA ILE A 123 -25.62 9.51 -18.86
C ILE A 123 -26.55 8.68 -19.75
N ASN A 124 -27.47 9.31 -20.48
CA ASN A 124 -28.38 8.61 -21.39
C ASN A 124 -27.61 7.86 -22.50
N ARG A 125 -26.51 8.43 -23.00
CA ARG A 125 -25.64 7.77 -23.97
C ARG A 125 -24.99 6.52 -23.37
N ARG A 126 -24.44 6.60 -22.15
CA ARG A 126 -23.87 5.44 -21.45
C ARG A 126 -24.92 4.36 -21.17
N VAL A 127 -26.09 4.75 -20.67
CA VAL A 127 -27.21 3.81 -20.45
C VAL A 127 -27.62 3.16 -21.77
N GLY A 128 -27.68 3.92 -22.87
CA GLY A 128 -27.94 3.37 -24.20
C GLY A 128 -26.85 2.39 -24.67
N GLU A 129 -25.59 2.72 -24.46
CA GLU A 129 -24.45 1.84 -24.76
C GLU A 129 -24.48 0.55 -23.94
N ASP A 130 -24.79 0.64 -22.64
CA ASP A 130 -24.94 -0.50 -21.72
C ASP A 130 -26.11 -1.41 -22.14
N VAL A 131 -27.25 -0.83 -22.50
CA VAL A 131 -28.41 -1.59 -23.00
C VAL A 131 -28.06 -2.29 -24.31
N LEU A 132 -27.39 -1.61 -25.24
CA LEU A 132 -26.94 -2.22 -26.49
C LEU A 132 -25.91 -3.33 -26.26
N GLN A 133 -25.00 -3.14 -25.30
CA GLN A 133 -24.04 -4.17 -24.92
C GLN A 133 -24.74 -5.38 -24.32
N PHE A 134 -25.70 -5.17 -23.42
CA PHE A 134 -26.51 -6.23 -22.84
C PHE A 134 -27.26 -7.04 -23.91
N LEU A 135 -27.85 -6.37 -24.90
CA LEU A 135 -28.53 -7.05 -26.02
C LEU A 135 -27.55 -7.87 -26.88
N ARG A 136 -26.35 -7.35 -27.15
CA ARG A 136 -25.30 -8.09 -27.87
C ARG A 136 -24.85 -9.32 -27.09
N ASP A 137 -24.56 -9.17 -25.80
CA ASP A 137 -24.14 -10.27 -24.93
C ASP A 137 -25.25 -11.34 -24.83
N LYS A 138 -26.52 -10.92 -24.79
CA LYS A 138 -27.67 -11.83 -24.82
C LYS A 138 -27.70 -12.62 -26.13
N GLN A 139 -27.60 -11.95 -27.28
CA GLN A 139 -27.64 -12.58 -28.60
C GLN A 139 -26.46 -13.54 -28.81
N GLU A 140 -25.24 -13.15 -28.39
CA GLU A 140 -24.05 -14.00 -28.44
C GLU A 140 -24.23 -15.24 -27.56
N ARG A 141 -24.78 -15.08 -26.35
CA ARG A 141 -25.10 -16.21 -25.48
C ARG A 141 -26.12 -17.15 -26.10
N GLU A 142 -27.20 -16.64 -26.68
CA GLU A 142 -28.21 -17.46 -27.37
C GLU A 142 -27.59 -18.29 -28.51
N LEU A 143 -26.64 -17.70 -29.26
CA LEU A 143 -25.89 -18.41 -30.30
C LEU A 143 -25.05 -19.56 -29.70
N HIS A 144 -24.31 -19.31 -28.63
CA HIS A 144 -23.48 -20.34 -28.00
C HIS A 144 -24.30 -21.44 -27.30
N CYS A 145 -25.48 -21.11 -26.77
CA CYS A 145 -26.41 -22.10 -26.25
C CYS A 145 -26.98 -22.98 -27.37
N LYS A 146 -27.36 -22.40 -28.51
CA LYS A 146 -27.80 -23.16 -29.70
C LYS A 146 -26.71 -24.12 -30.18
N ASP A 147 -25.45 -23.65 -30.25
CA ASP A 147 -24.32 -24.51 -30.59
C ASP A 147 -24.13 -25.67 -29.59
N PHE A 148 -24.35 -25.42 -28.30
CA PHE A 148 -24.31 -26.47 -27.28
C PHE A 148 -25.43 -27.50 -27.47
N TYR A 149 -26.66 -27.08 -27.71
CA TYR A 149 -27.78 -28.00 -27.95
C TYR A 149 -27.62 -28.78 -29.25
N GLN A 150 -27.11 -28.15 -30.31
CA GLN A 150 -26.79 -28.85 -31.55
C GLN A 150 -25.78 -29.98 -31.29
N ARG A 151 -24.73 -29.72 -30.49
CA ARG A 151 -23.77 -30.77 -30.10
C ARG A 151 -24.43 -31.91 -29.30
N LEU A 152 -25.36 -31.59 -28.40
CA LEU A 152 -26.10 -32.61 -27.65
C LEU A 152 -26.96 -33.47 -28.58
N PHE A 153 -27.64 -32.86 -29.54
CA PHE A 153 -28.45 -33.54 -30.55
C PHE A 153 -27.59 -34.43 -31.46
N ASP A 154 -26.47 -33.90 -31.98
CA ASP A 154 -25.54 -34.65 -32.83
C ASP A 154 -24.96 -35.89 -32.09
N CYS A 155 -24.87 -35.83 -30.77
CA CYS A 155 -24.44 -36.93 -29.91
C CYS A 155 -25.59 -37.84 -29.42
N ASN A 156 -26.83 -37.65 -29.91
CA ASN A 156 -28.05 -38.36 -29.49
C ASN A 156 -28.30 -38.30 -27.97
N LEU A 157 -28.03 -37.16 -27.34
CA LEU A 157 -28.29 -36.93 -25.91
C LEU A 157 -29.63 -36.24 -25.64
N ILE A 158 -30.22 -35.62 -26.65
CA ILE A 158 -31.54 -34.98 -26.65
C ILE A 158 -32.23 -35.27 -27.99
N ASP A 159 -33.56 -35.19 -28.02
CA ASP A 159 -34.33 -35.41 -29.23
C ASP A 159 -34.47 -34.13 -30.06
N GLY A 160 -34.89 -34.27 -31.33
CA GLY A 160 -35.06 -33.12 -32.23
C GLY A 160 -36.13 -32.12 -31.76
N ASP A 161 -37.14 -32.60 -31.04
CA ASP A 161 -38.20 -31.77 -30.48
C ASP A 161 -37.67 -30.87 -29.34
N ASP A 162 -36.64 -31.31 -28.60
CA ASP A 162 -36.05 -30.55 -27.51
C ASP A 162 -35.29 -29.31 -28.01
N LEU A 163 -34.73 -29.32 -29.22
CA LEU A 163 -33.95 -28.20 -29.77
C LEU A 163 -34.72 -26.86 -29.79
N GLN A 164 -36.06 -26.90 -29.88
CA GLN A 164 -36.88 -25.69 -29.96
C GLN A 164 -37.24 -25.10 -28.59
N TYR A 165 -37.22 -25.88 -27.50
CA TYR A 165 -37.76 -25.47 -26.21
C TYR A 165 -36.74 -24.81 -25.26
N TRP A 166 -35.43 -25.05 -25.45
CA TRP A 166 -34.42 -24.72 -24.42
C TRP A 166 -33.62 -23.43 -24.65
N ILE A 167 -34.00 -22.58 -25.62
CA ILE A 167 -33.16 -21.47 -26.11
C ILE A 167 -32.80 -20.43 -25.02
N ASP A 168 -33.59 -20.30 -23.96
CA ASP A 168 -33.37 -19.33 -22.87
C ASP A 168 -32.96 -19.94 -21.51
N ASP A 169 -32.87 -21.26 -21.39
CA ASP A 169 -32.57 -21.86 -20.09
C ASP A 169 -31.06 -21.93 -19.82
N THR A 170 -30.71 -21.58 -18.59
CA THR A 170 -29.33 -21.65 -18.08
C THR A 170 -28.98 -23.05 -17.56
N THR A 171 -29.85 -24.03 -17.81
CA THR A 171 -29.72 -25.42 -17.34
C THR A 171 -29.46 -26.38 -18.49
N CYS A 172 -28.70 -27.43 -18.22
CA CYS A 172 -28.40 -28.48 -19.18
C CYS A 172 -29.63 -29.39 -19.34
N PRO A 173 -30.15 -29.61 -20.57
CA PRO A 173 -31.38 -30.38 -20.77
C PRO A 173 -31.22 -31.87 -20.43
N VAL A 174 -29.98 -32.38 -20.31
CA VAL A 174 -29.69 -33.79 -20.00
C VAL A 174 -29.80 -34.09 -18.50
N CYS A 175 -29.44 -33.12 -17.63
CA CYS A 175 -29.35 -33.36 -16.19
C CYS A 175 -29.88 -32.21 -15.32
N PHE A 176 -30.41 -31.16 -15.94
CA PHE A 176 -30.95 -29.94 -15.32
C PHE A 176 -29.97 -29.17 -14.42
N SER A 177 -28.68 -29.50 -14.47
CA SER A 177 -27.62 -28.74 -13.78
C SER A 177 -27.31 -27.45 -14.55
N LEU A 178 -26.70 -26.46 -13.89
CA LEU A 178 -26.36 -25.19 -14.55
C LEU A 178 -25.40 -25.40 -15.73
N GLN A 179 -25.50 -24.51 -16.70
CA GLN A 179 -24.55 -24.39 -17.79
C GLN A 179 -23.40 -23.46 -17.39
N ILE A 180 -22.20 -23.78 -17.84
CA ILE A 180 -21.00 -22.97 -17.67
C ILE A 180 -20.43 -22.58 -19.02
N THR A 181 -19.82 -21.40 -19.09
CA THR A 181 -19.28 -20.82 -20.31
C THR A 181 -17.78 -20.69 -20.20
N CYS A 182 -17.01 -21.08 -21.22
CA CYS A 182 -15.58 -20.80 -21.26
C CYS A 182 -15.33 -19.29 -21.35
N THR A 183 -14.57 -18.73 -20.41
CA THR A 183 -14.18 -17.32 -20.36
C THR A 183 -13.46 -16.85 -21.62
N SER A 184 -12.70 -17.73 -22.29
CA SER A 184 -11.93 -17.35 -23.47
C SER A 184 -12.67 -17.48 -24.79
N CYS A 185 -13.35 -18.60 -25.05
CA CYS A 185 -13.99 -18.85 -26.35
C CYS A 185 -15.51 -18.83 -26.30
N ARG A 186 -16.09 -18.46 -25.14
CA ARG A 186 -17.55 -18.40 -24.90
C ARG A 186 -18.31 -19.71 -25.13
N LEU A 187 -17.59 -20.82 -25.25
CA LEU A 187 -18.19 -22.13 -25.42
C LEU A 187 -18.99 -22.56 -24.18
N VAL A 188 -20.23 -22.99 -24.40
CA VAL A 188 -21.14 -23.46 -23.34
C VAL A 188 -21.04 -24.99 -23.17
N SER A 189 -21.02 -25.42 -21.90
CA SER A 189 -20.99 -26.83 -21.47
C SER A 189 -21.79 -27.01 -20.17
N CYS A 190 -22.03 -28.25 -19.75
CA CYS A 190 -22.70 -28.56 -18.49
C CYS A 190 -21.75 -28.44 -17.29
N GLU A 191 -22.20 -27.85 -16.18
CA GLU A 191 -21.43 -27.75 -14.93
C GLU A 191 -21.21 -29.11 -14.26
N ASN A 192 -22.20 -29.99 -14.38
CA ASN A 192 -22.13 -31.32 -13.78
C ASN A 192 -21.19 -32.22 -14.60
N ARG A 193 -19.98 -32.44 -14.07
CA ARG A 193 -18.95 -33.26 -14.73
C ARG A 193 -19.33 -34.73 -14.93
N ALA A 194 -20.34 -35.23 -14.24
CA ALA A 194 -20.87 -36.58 -14.45
C ALA A 194 -21.96 -36.63 -15.55
N CYS A 195 -22.37 -35.48 -16.08
CA CYS A 195 -23.31 -35.40 -17.17
C CYS A 195 -22.61 -35.68 -18.51
N LYS A 196 -23.21 -36.51 -19.36
CA LYS A 196 -22.74 -36.74 -20.74
C LYS A 196 -22.60 -35.46 -21.56
N GLY A 197 -23.40 -34.42 -21.26
CA GLY A 197 -23.27 -33.11 -21.90
C GLY A 197 -21.96 -32.38 -21.56
N ALA A 198 -21.38 -32.62 -20.37
CA ALA A 198 -20.07 -32.08 -20.00
C ALA A 198 -18.92 -32.85 -20.67
N GLU A 199 -19.14 -34.12 -21.00
CA GLU A 199 -18.12 -34.99 -21.63
C GLU A 199 -17.83 -34.60 -23.08
N ILE A 200 -18.81 -34.04 -23.81
CA ILE A 200 -18.62 -33.60 -25.21
C ILE A 200 -17.50 -32.56 -25.29
N ILE A 201 -17.58 -31.51 -24.46
CA ILE A 201 -16.55 -30.48 -24.36
C ILE A 201 -16.34 -30.13 -22.89
N PRO A 202 -15.30 -30.70 -22.25
CA PRO A 202 -15.02 -30.44 -20.85
C PRO A 202 -14.64 -28.96 -20.62
N VAL A 203 -15.37 -28.31 -19.73
CA VAL A 203 -15.04 -26.98 -19.22
C VAL A 203 -14.66 -27.11 -17.75
N TYR A 204 -13.48 -26.60 -17.41
CA TYR A 204 -12.93 -26.63 -16.07
C TYR A 204 -13.06 -25.25 -15.42
N ARG A 205 -13.46 -25.24 -14.15
CA ARG A 205 -13.57 -24.03 -13.33
C ARG A 205 -12.41 -23.98 -12.33
N CYS A 206 -11.88 -22.79 -12.08
CA CYS A 206 -11.00 -22.55 -10.94
C CYS A 206 -11.73 -22.84 -9.62
N THR A 207 -11.10 -23.56 -8.71
CA THR A 207 -11.70 -23.85 -7.39
C THR A 207 -11.95 -22.60 -6.53
N GLU A 208 -11.18 -21.53 -6.72
CA GLU A 208 -11.29 -20.29 -5.91
C GLU A 208 -12.03 -19.16 -6.66
N HIS A 209 -12.01 -19.16 -7.99
CA HIS A 209 -12.58 -18.09 -8.82
C HIS A 209 -13.70 -18.64 -9.71
N ALA A 210 -14.96 -18.43 -9.29
CA ALA A 210 -16.12 -19.02 -9.97
C ALA A 210 -16.30 -18.56 -11.43
N ASP A 211 -15.81 -17.36 -11.74
CA ASP A 211 -15.82 -16.69 -13.05
C ASP A 211 -14.71 -17.18 -14.01
N GLN A 212 -13.74 -17.95 -13.50
CA GLN A 212 -12.60 -18.44 -14.26
C GLN A 212 -12.86 -19.86 -14.76
N THR A 213 -13.48 -19.97 -15.93
CA THR A 213 -13.88 -21.23 -16.57
C THR A 213 -13.24 -21.39 -17.95
N TYR A 214 -12.59 -22.51 -18.23
CA TYR A 214 -11.86 -22.71 -19.49
C TYR A 214 -12.13 -24.09 -20.07
N CYS A 215 -12.42 -24.17 -21.38
CA CYS A 215 -12.50 -25.45 -22.06
C CYS A 215 -11.11 -26.06 -22.24
N LEU A 216 -11.06 -27.39 -22.41
CA LEU A 216 -9.80 -28.12 -22.58
C LEU A 216 -8.96 -27.58 -23.75
N ASP A 217 -9.58 -27.22 -24.87
CA ASP A 217 -8.88 -26.68 -26.05
C ASP A 217 -8.22 -25.33 -25.77
N CYS A 218 -8.91 -24.43 -25.05
CA CYS A 218 -8.36 -23.15 -24.63
C CYS A 218 -7.15 -23.36 -23.69
N LEU A 219 -7.24 -24.33 -22.78
CA LEU A 219 -6.13 -24.67 -21.89
C LEU A 219 -4.94 -25.26 -22.66
N ALA A 220 -5.20 -26.09 -23.67
CA ALA A 220 -4.17 -26.72 -24.49
C ALA A 220 -3.41 -25.74 -25.40
N ARG A 221 -4.08 -24.70 -25.93
CA ARG A 221 -3.44 -23.68 -26.79
C ARG A 221 -2.39 -22.85 -26.04
N GLY A 222 -2.52 -22.69 -24.74
CA GLY A 222 -1.49 -22.05 -23.91
C GLY A 222 -1.29 -20.55 -24.15
N ASP A 223 -2.09 -19.92 -24.99
CA ASP A 223 -2.01 -18.47 -25.27
C ASP A 223 -2.80 -17.60 -24.27
N ILE A 224 -3.65 -18.23 -23.46
CA ILE A 224 -4.57 -17.52 -22.55
C ILE A 224 -3.94 -17.40 -21.16
N LYS A 225 -3.84 -16.18 -20.65
CA LYS A 225 -3.49 -15.87 -19.26
C LYS A 225 -4.74 -15.31 -18.56
N PRO A 226 -5.09 -15.76 -17.33
CA PRO A 226 -4.38 -16.75 -16.51
C PRO A 226 -4.63 -18.20 -16.96
N LYS A 227 -3.59 -19.04 -16.96
CA LYS A 227 -3.71 -20.46 -17.30
C LYS A 227 -4.33 -21.18 -16.10
N LEU A 228 -5.47 -21.85 -16.23
CA LEU A 228 -5.78 -22.87 -15.23
C LEU A 228 -4.71 -23.96 -15.33
N GLY A 229 -4.20 -24.40 -14.20
CA GLY A 229 -3.39 -25.61 -14.13
C GLY A 229 -3.98 -26.58 -13.13
N GLN A 230 -3.78 -27.85 -13.44
CA GLN A 230 -4.27 -28.94 -12.64
C GLN A 230 -3.25 -29.29 -11.57
N CYS A 231 -3.67 -29.32 -10.30
CA CYS A 231 -2.82 -29.83 -9.23
C CYS A 231 -2.51 -31.31 -9.51
N PRO A 232 -1.23 -31.73 -9.55
CA PRO A 232 -0.87 -33.11 -9.88
C PRO A 232 -1.36 -34.11 -8.83
N ARG A 233 -1.65 -33.67 -7.61
CA ARG A 233 -2.07 -34.51 -6.48
C ARG A 233 -3.60 -34.62 -6.36
N CYS A 234 -4.33 -33.53 -6.12
CA CYS A 234 -5.81 -33.58 -5.97
C CYS A 234 -6.58 -33.50 -7.29
N LYS A 235 -5.91 -33.27 -8.42
CA LYS A 235 -6.52 -33.13 -9.77
C LYS A 235 -7.51 -31.98 -9.92
N LEU A 236 -7.63 -31.09 -8.93
CA LEU A 236 -8.41 -29.85 -9.00
C LEU A 236 -7.70 -28.81 -9.87
N TRP A 237 -8.48 -27.89 -10.43
CA TRP A 237 -8.01 -26.84 -11.34
C TRP A 237 -7.96 -25.50 -10.61
N PHE A 238 -6.83 -24.83 -10.71
CA PHE A 238 -6.60 -23.52 -10.11
C PHE A 238 -6.08 -22.57 -11.18
N CYS A 239 -6.39 -21.28 -11.10
CA CYS A 239 -5.66 -20.31 -11.90
C CYS A 239 -4.17 -20.39 -11.53
N SER A 240 -3.28 -20.08 -12.48
CA SER A 240 -1.83 -20.21 -12.30
C SER A 240 -1.29 -19.46 -11.07
N GLU A 241 -2.02 -18.44 -10.64
CA GLU A 241 -1.78 -17.65 -9.43
C GLU A 241 -2.16 -18.37 -8.12
N GLU A 242 -2.79 -19.54 -8.19
CA GLU A 242 -3.32 -20.28 -7.03
C GLU A 242 -2.89 -21.76 -7.01
N ILE A 243 -2.30 -22.29 -8.09
CA ILE A 243 -1.80 -23.68 -8.13
C ILE A 243 -0.79 -23.92 -6.99
N TYR A 244 0.02 -22.93 -6.65
CA TYR A 244 1.00 -23.05 -5.56
C TYR A 244 0.34 -23.13 -4.17
N TRP A 245 -0.89 -22.63 -4.00
CA TRP A 245 -1.65 -22.72 -2.76
C TRP A 245 -2.21 -24.12 -2.51
N CYS A 246 -2.61 -24.83 -3.57
CA CYS A 246 -3.17 -26.17 -3.46
C CYS A 246 -2.21 -27.15 -2.76
N HIS A 247 -0.90 -26.99 -2.95
CA HIS A 247 0.14 -27.77 -2.26
C HIS A 247 0.23 -27.53 -0.74
N GLY A 248 -0.67 -26.75 -0.14
CA GLY A 248 -0.70 -26.48 1.30
C GLY A 248 -2.05 -26.05 1.88
N ARG A 249 -3.18 -26.41 1.26
CA ARG A 249 -4.54 -26.14 1.77
C ARG A 249 -4.83 -26.99 3.03
N PRO A 250 -5.32 -26.40 4.13
CA PRO A 250 -5.86 -27.17 5.25
C PRO A 250 -7.12 -27.92 4.81
N LEU A 251 -7.37 -29.10 5.36
CA LEU A 251 -8.63 -29.80 5.10
C LEU A 251 -9.79 -28.96 5.67
N PRO A 252 -10.92 -28.81 4.96
CA PRO A 252 -12.06 -28.01 5.41
C PRO A 252 -12.58 -28.40 6.80
N GLU A 253 -12.40 -29.66 7.19
CA GLU A 253 -12.93 -30.25 8.42
C GLU A 253 -11.91 -30.32 9.56
N SER A 254 -10.68 -29.82 9.35
CA SER A 254 -9.63 -29.93 10.37
C SER A 254 -9.72 -28.80 11.41
N PRO A 255 -9.69 -29.12 12.72
CA PRO A 255 -9.59 -28.11 13.78
C PRO A 255 -8.43 -27.14 13.51
N PRO A 256 -8.54 -25.85 13.86
CA PRO A 256 -7.49 -24.85 13.62
C PRO A 256 -6.10 -25.24 14.13
N THR A 257 -6.05 -26.16 15.09
CA THR A 257 -4.86 -26.64 15.79
C THR A 257 -4.23 -27.90 15.17
N THR A 258 -4.98 -28.70 14.40
CA THR A 258 -4.49 -29.91 13.75
C THR A 258 -4.40 -29.65 12.27
N HIS A 259 -3.27 -29.08 11.82
CA HIS A 259 -2.98 -28.78 10.41
C HIS A 259 -2.84 -30.04 9.53
N LEU A 260 -3.85 -30.92 9.50
CA LEU A 260 -3.98 -31.96 8.49
C LEU A 260 -4.27 -31.26 7.16
N ARG A 261 -3.42 -31.54 6.18
CA ARG A 261 -3.49 -30.91 4.87
C ARG A 261 -3.78 -31.95 3.82
N GLU A 262 -4.38 -31.48 2.74
CA GLU A 262 -4.69 -32.30 1.58
C GLU A 262 -3.42 -32.96 1.01
N HIS A 263 -2.24 -32.33 1.19
CA HIS A 263 -0.96 -32.73 0.62
C HIS A 263 0.22 -32.56 1.62
N GLY A 264 1.17 -33.52 1.64
CA GLY A 264 2.39 -33.46 2.46
C GLY A 264 3.40 -32.38 2.01
N LEU A 265 4.09 -31.78 2.99
CA LEU A 265 4.97 -30.60 2.84
C LEU A 265 6.18 -30.86 1.91
N GLN A 266 6.50 -29.90 1.03
CA GLN A 266 7.84 -29.80 0.44
C GLN A 266 8.64 -28.71 1.18
N PRO A 267 9.85 -29.01 1.67
CA PRO A 267 10.75 -28.00 2.25
C PRO A 267 11.15 -26.99 1.16
N ILE A 268 11.12 -25.70 1.48
CA ILE A 268 11.69 -24.67 0.61
C ILE A 268 13.21 -24.68 0.83
N GLU A 269 14.00 -24.86 -0.23
CA GLU A 269 15.46 -24.79 -0.17
C GLU A 269 15.95 -23.37 0.18
N CYS A 270 16.92 -23.26 1.09
CA CYS A 270 17.39 -22.02 1.72
C CYS A 270 18.23 -21.12 0.77
N GLN A 271 17.77 -20.85 -0.46
CA GLN A 271 18.45 -19.93 -1.39
C GLN A 271 18.00 -18.46 -1.28
N ARG A 272 16.98 -18.16 -0.45
CA ARG A 272 16.33 -16.84 -0.38
C ARG A 272 16.37 -16.13 0.97
N CYS A 273 17.07 -16.65 1.99
CA CYS A 273 17.32 -15.91 3.23
C CYS A 273 18.45 -14.88 3.04
N ARG A 274 18.34 -13.99 2.05
CA ARG A 274 19.32 -12.92 1.89
C ARG A 274 19.00 -11.79 2.87
N LEU A 275 19.96 -11.49 3.73
CA LEU A 275 20.01 -10.25 4.50
C LEU A 275 20.02 -9.08 3.51
N SER A 276 18.89 -8.42 3.29
CA SER A 276 18.94 -7.05 2.77
C SER A 276 19.45 -6.15 3.89
N ASP A 277 20.33 -5.21 3.57
CA ASP A 277 21.16 -4.51 4.56
C ASP A 277 20.39 -3.70 5.62
N ASN A 278 19.06 -3.48 5.48
CA ASN A 278 18.30 -2.58 6.35
C ASN A 278 16.87 -3.00 6.70
N SER A 279 16.40 -4.20 6.34
CA SER A 279 15.03 -4.64 6.69
C SER A 279 15.03 -5.86 7.61
N PRO A 280 14.17 -5.91 8.64
CA PRO A 280 13.93 -7.14 9.37
C PRO A 280 13.53 -8.26 8.42
N MET A 281 14.13 -9.44 8.59
CA MET A 281 13.91 -10.63 7.76
C MET A 281 12.44 -11.04 7.78
N ARG A 282 11.66 -10.54 6.82
CA ARG A 282 10.37 -11.13 6.44
C ARG A 282 10.68 -12.38 5.62
N CYS A 283 9.73 -13.32 5.55
CA CYS A 283 9.86 -14.41 4.58
C CYS A 283 9.75 -13.77 3.19
N ASP A 284 10.87 -13.38 2.56
CA ASP A 284 10.92 -12.77 1.22
C ASP A 284 10.50 -13.75 0.11
N ASN A 285 10.08 -14.95 0.49
CA ASN A 285 9.35 -15.78 -0.42
C ASN A 285 7.96 -15.16 -0.64
N ILE A 286 7.79 -14.54 -1.81
CA ILE A 286 6.50 -14.03 -2.30
C ILE A 286 5.38 -15.08 -2.23
N THR A 287 5.72 -16.37 -2.20
CA THR A 287 4.78 -17.49 -2.10
C THR A 287 4.45 -17.88 -0.65
N CYS A 288 4.90 -17.11 0.35
CA CYS A 288 4.59 -17.37 1.75
C CYS A 288 3.23 -16.78 2.12
N TRP A 289 2.33 -17.56 2.70
CA TRP A 289 1.02 -17.05 3.15
C TRP A 289 1.12 -15.88 4.15
N SER A 290 2.24 -15.76 4.90
CA SER A 290 2.44 -14.64 5.82
C SER A 290 2.77 -13.32 5.13
N THR A 291 3.20 -13.30 3.87
CA THR A 291 3.42 -12.05 3.11
C THR A 291 2.15 -11.47 2.49
N LEU A 292 1.10 -12.29 2.35
CA LEU A 292 -0.16 -11.90 1.70
C LEU A 292 -1.18 -11.31 2.69
N ILE A 293 -0.91 -11.37 3.99
CA ILE A 293 -1.73 -10.73 5.03
C ILE A 293 -1.05 -9.42 5.44
N PRO A 294 -1.62 -8.24 5.10
CA PRO A 294 -1.10 -6.97 5.57
C PRO A 294 -0.98 -6.96 7.11
N GLY A 295 0.22 -6.70 7.63
CA GLY A 295 0.48 -6.66 9.08
C GLY A 295 0.81 -8.00 9.73
N CYS A 296 0.89 -9.11 8.96
CA CYS A 296 1.39 -10.38 9.50
C CYS A 296 2.93 -10.37 9.57
N ASP A 297 3.49 -9.80 10.64
CA ASP A 297 4.94 -9.75 10.88
C ASP A 297 5.54 -11.09 11.35
N ARG A 298 4.75 -12.17 11.34
CA ARG A 298 5.18 -13.49 11.82
C ARG A 298 5.71 -14.34 10.68
N ILE A 299 6.93 -14.85 10.86
CA ILE A 299 7.50 -15.86 9.96
C ILE A 299 6.63 -17.11 10.08
N CYS A 300 6.02 -17.46 8.97
CA CYS A 300 5.09 -18.56 8.92
C CYS A 300 5.78 -19.87 9.38
N PRO A 301 5.13 -20.75 10.16
CA PRO A 301 5.71 -22.02 10.59
C PRO A 301 6.16 -22.92 9.43
N ARG A 302 5.69 -22.65 8.20
CA ARG A 302 6.10 -23.32 6.95
C ARG A 302 7.44 -22.80 6.39
N CYS A 303 7.80 -21.50 6.59
CA CYS A 303 9.15 -20.97 6.28
C CYS A 303 10.17 -21.34 7.37
N CYS A 304 9.70 -21.78 8.55
CA CYS A 304 10.52 -22.20 9.70
C CYS A 304 10.28 -23.68 10.02
N PRO A 305 10.72 -24.63 9.17
CA PRO A 305 10.43 -26.06 9.36
C PRO A 305 11.23 -26.65 10.52
N SER A 306 10.79 -26.42 11.76
CA SER A 306 11.30 -26.95 13.06
C SER A 306 12.81 -26.81 13.35
N ARG A 307 13.62 -26.50 12.36
CA ARG A 307 15.07 -26.30 12.31
C ARG A 307 15.34 -24.80 12.15
N GLY A 308 16.46 -24.31 12.70
CA GLY A 308 16.78 -22.87 12.76
C GLY A 308 16.49 -22.21 14.11
N ARG A 309 16.91 -20.95 14.29
CA ARG A 309 16.75 -20.18 15.55
C ARG A 309 15.73 -19.07 15.38
N ARG A 310 14.82 -18.91 16.35
CA ARG A 310 13.87 -17.78 16.43
C ARG A 310 14.36 -16.76 17.45
N CYS A 311 14.15 -15.49 17.13
CA CYS A 311 14.32 -14.41 18.07
C CYS A 311 13.26 -14.52 19.18
N VAL A 312 13.60 -14.15 20.42
CA VAL A 312 12.67 -14.18 21.56
C VAL A 312 11.39 -13.36 21.30
N CYS A 313 11.46 -12.24 20.57
CA CYS A 313 10.24 -11.49 20.19
C CYS A 313 9.35 -12.19 19.14
N GLY A 314 9.77 -13.33 18.57
CA GLY A 314 9.02 -14.06 17.55
C GLY A 314 9.03 -13.45 16.14
N ASN A 315 9.48 -12.20 15.99
CA ASN A 315 9.43 -11.47 14.73
C ASN A 315 10.57 -11.80 13.76
N PHE A 316 11.56 -12.59 14.18
CA PHE A 316 12.72 -12.92 13.37
C PHE A 316 13.12 -14.38 13.52
N TRP A 317 13.66 -14.97 12.45
CA TRP A 317 14.14 -16.34 12.39
C TRP A 317 15.29 -16.46 11.39
N VAL A 318 16.18 -17.44 11.63
CA VAL A 318 17.29 -17.76 10.75
C VAL A 318 17.34 -19.28 10.51
N CYS A 319 17.48 -19.70 9.25
CA CYS A 319 17.59 -21.11 8.84
C CYS A 319 18.89 -21.74 9.39
N ASP A 320 18.95 -23.07 9.55
CA ASP A 320 20.16 -23.73 10.08
C ASP A 320 21.40 -23.57 9.21
N ALA A 321 21.25 -23.45 7.88
CA ALA A 321 22.38 -23.14 7.01
C ALA A 321 22.83 -21.68 7.18
N CYS A 322 21.87 -20.76 7.28
CA CYS A 322 22.16 -19.35 7.51
C CYS A 322 22.56 -19.05 8.96
N LYS A 323 22.39 -19.92 9.96
CA LYS A 323 22.75 -19.55 11.34
C LYS A 323 24.27 -19.44 11.54
N GLU A 324 25.03 -20.14 10.70
CA GLU A 324 26.50 -20.13 10.70
C GLU A 324 27.02 -18.90 9.95
N ASP A 325 26.37 -18.54 8.84
CA ASP A 325 26.72 -17.41 7.97
C ASP A 325 26.00 -16.09 8.29
N ALA A 326 24.89 -16.11 9.04
CA ALA A 326 24.09 -14.95 9.41
C ALA A 326 24.99 -14.07 10.25
N THR A 327 25.67 -13.21 9.52
CA THR A 327 26.67 -12.29 9.97
C THR A 327 26.20 -11.72 11.29
N MET A 328 27.11 -11.75 12.26
CA MET A 328 26.88 -11.40 13.66
C MET A 328 26.25 -10.00 13.87
N ASN A 329 25.91 -9.24 12.84
CA ASN A 329 25.40 -7.89 12.92
C ASN A 329 23.87 -7.78 12.99
N ALA A 330 23.08 -8.80 12.71
CA ALA A 330 21.60 -8.69 12.82
C ALA A 330 21.04 -9.25 14.14
N PHE A 331 21.75 -10.21 14.73
CA PHE A 331 21.33 -10.94 15.92
C PHE A 331 22.38 -10.90 17.03
N MET A 332 21.90 -11.08 18.26
CA MET A 332 22.69 -11.24 19.47
C MET A 332 22.29 -12.55 20.12
N LEU A 333 23.28 -13.31 20.60
CA LEU A 333 23.06 -14.51 21.39
C LEU A 333 23.38 -14.19 22.84
N CYS A 334 22.51 -14.64 23.76
CA CYS A 334 22.87 -14.67 25.18
C CYS A 334 24.01 -15.68 25.37
N PRO A 335 25.13 -15.32 26.02
CA PRO A 335 26.24 -16.24 26.22
C PRO A 335 25.88 -17.41 27.16
N HIS A 336 24.85 -17.27 28.00
CA HIS A 336 24.41 -18.32 28.94
C HIS A 336 23.36 -19.25 28.33
N CYS A 337 22.15 -18.76 28.02
CA CYS A 337 21.07 -19.61 27.52
C CYS A 337 21.06 -19.82 26.00
N HIS A 338 21.99 -19.18 25.26
CA HIS A 338 22.08 -19.22 23.80
C HIS A 338 20.81 -18.81 23.02
N ARG A 339 19.81 -18.24 23.70
CA ARG A 339 18.62 -17.64 23.06
C ARG A 339 19.03 -16.50 22.13
N MET A 340 18.30 -16.36 21.04
CA MET A 340 18.58 -15.37 20.00
C MET A 340 17.71 -14.12 20.18
N PHE A 341 18.30 -12.96 19.98
CA PHE A 341 17.65 -11.66 20.11
C PHE A 341 18.00 -10.80 18.90
N CYS A 342 17.01 -10.15 18.30
CA CYS A 342 17.21 -9.24 17.18
C CYS A 342 17.75 -7.88 17.68
N GLN A 343 18.57 -7.21 16.89
CA GLN A 343 19.11 -5.89 17.24
C GLN A 343 18.07 -4.76 17.23
N TYR A 344 16.90 -5.00 16.64
CA TYR A 344 15.83 -4.02 16.49
C TYR A 344 14.87 -4.04 17.67
N ALA A 345 14.03 -5.08 17.77
CA ALA A 345 12.98 -5.16 18.79
C ALA A 345 13.51 -5.59 20.16
N CYS A 346 14.58 -6.39 20.23
CA CYS A 346 15.10 -6.95 21.49
C CYS A 346 16.32 -6.20 22.05
N ARG A 347 16.59 -4.98 21.58
CA ARG A 347 17.73 -4.16 22.02
C ARG A 347 17.67 -3.80 23.53
N GLY A 348 16.46 -3.76 24.09
CA GLY A 348 16.25 -3.55 25.53
C GLY A 348 16.64 -4.76 26.38
N GLU A 349 16.44 -5.97 25.85
CA GLU A 349 16.59 -7.25 26.55
C GLU A 349 18.05 -7.71 26.60
N ILE A 350 18.80 -7.51 25.52
CA ILE A 350 20.22 -7.84 25.45
C ILE A 350 20.98 -6.73 24.73
N ARG A 351 22.21 -6.47 25.16
CA ARG A 351 23.10 -5.46 24.60
C ARG A 351 24.42 -6.09 24.19
N ARG A 352 25.07 -5.50 23.20
CA ARG A 352 26.37 -5.95 22.69
C ARG A 352 27.30 -4.77 22.56
N CYS A 353 28.53 -4.93 23.03
CA CYS A 353 29.54 -3.90 22.84
C CYS A 353 29.95 -3.83 21.37
N MET A 354 29.93 -2.63 20.79
CA MET A 354 30.30 -2.43 19.40
C MET A 354 31.79 -2.68 19.11
N ASP A 355 32.66 -2.54 20.10
CA ASP A 355 34.11 -2.71 19.94
C ASP A 355 34.54 -4.16 20.16
N CYS A 356 34.34 -4.73 21.35
CA CYS A 356 34.77 -6.11 21.63
C CYS A 356 33.79 -7.18 21.15
N LYS A 357 32.60 -6.78 20.64
CA LYS A 357 31.57 -7.68 20.13
C LYS A 357 31.02 -8.69 21.16
N LYS A 358 31.37 -8.58 22.44
CA LYS A 358 30.77 -9.40 23.50
C LYS A 358 29.36 -8.91 23.83
N SER A 359 28.43 -9.85 24.03
CA SER A 359 27.04 -9.59 24.44
C SER A 359 26.91 -9.78 25.95
N ARG A 360 26.10 -8.94 26.60
CA ARG A 360 25.70 -9.19 28.00
C ARG A 360 24.74 -10.38 28.09
N LEU A 361 24.48 -10.84 29.29
CA LEU A 361 23.40 -11.78 29.58
C LEU A 361 22.04 -11.16 29.24
N CYS A 362 21.08 -11.99 28.82
CA CYS A 362 19.68 -11.54 28.73
C CYS A 362 19.11 -11.32 30.14
N HIS A 363 17.97 -10.63 30.23
CA HIS A 363 17.35 -10.27 31.50
C HIS A 363 17.09 -11.51 32.39
N ASP A 364 16.46 -12.56 31.84
CA ASP A 364 16.18 -13.81 32.57
C ASP A 364 17.46 -14.41 33.20
N CYS A 365 18.53 -14.58 32.41
CA CYS A 365 19.78 -15.15 32.93
C CYS A 365 20.46 -14.24 33.94
N LEU A 366 20.33 -12.91 33.78
CA LEU A 366 20.86 -11.97 34.75
C LEU A 366 20.13 -12.07 36.09
N GLU A 367 18.80 -12.25 36.07
CA GLU A 367 18.00 -12.47 37.29
C GLU A 367 18.30 -13.81 37.95
N GLU A 368 18.39 -14.89 37.18
CA GLU A 368 18.77 -16.23 37.70
C GLU A 368 20.12 -16.17 38.44
N ILE A 369 21.13 -15.52 37.86
CA ILE A 369 22.46 -15.39 38.48
C ILE A 369 22.45 -14.48 39.72
N LEU A 370 21.51 -13.52 39.81
CA LEU A 370 21.37 -12.66 40.99
C LEU A 370 20.75 -13.42 42.16
N LEU A 371 19.91 -14.42 41.88
CA LEU A 371 19.21 -15.23 42.88
C LEU A 371 20.06 -16.42 43.34
N ASP A 372 20.80 -17.06 42.43
CA ASP A 372 21.60 -18.24 42.73
C ASP A 372 23.05 -17.86 43.08
N ALA A 373 23.32 -17.74 44.39
CA ALA A 373 24.64 -17.36 44.93
C ALA A 373 25.78 -18.38 44.68
N PHE A 374 25.54 -19.49 43.98
CA PHE A 374 26.36 -20.69 44.08
C PHE A 374 27.37 -20.96 42.96
N ASP A 375 27.38 -20.21 41.85
CA ASP A 375 28.45 -20.37 40.84
C ASP A 375 28.83 -19.05 40.13
N GLN A 376 29.41 -18.12 40.90
CA GLN A 376 29.70 -16.77 40.44
C GLN A 376 30.84 -16.68 39.42
N ARG A 377 31.78 -17.64 39.36
CA ARG A 377 33.03 -17.45 38.59
C ARG A 377 32.83 -17.37 37.08
N SER A 378 32.02 -18.24 36.50
CA SER A 378 31.80 -18.27 35.04
C SER A 378 30.93 -17.12 34.54
N CYS A 379 30.16 -16.50 35.43
CA CYS A 379 29.19 -15.45 35.09
C CYS A 379 29.74 -14.02 35.25
N LEU A 380 30.82 -13.83 36.01
CA LEU A 380 31.41 -12.50 36.28
C LEU A 380 31.87 -11.80 34.99
N GLU A 381 32.52 -12.50 34.06
CA GLU A 381 32.99 -11.88 32.81
C GLU A 381 31.86 -11.38 31.91
N ALA A 382 30.70 -12.06 31.93
CA ALA A 382 29.52 -11.65 31.17
C ALA A 382 28.73 -10.52 31.86
N ARG A 383 28.86 -10.41 33.19
CA ARG A 383 28.24 -9.37 34.03
C ARG A 383 28.95 -8.01 33.88
N ASP A 384 30.26 -8.03 33.62
CA ASP A 384 31.10 -6.84 33.46
C ASP A 384 30.91 -6.08 32.15
N ILE A 385 30.06 -6.58 31.25
CA ILE A 385 29.67 -5.86 30.02
C ILE A 385 28.54 -4.87 30.38
N GLN A 386 28.82 -3.97 31.31
CA GLN A 386 27.97 -2.82 31.55
C GLN A 386 28.25 -1.76 30.48
N PRO A 387 27.24 -1.36 29.69
CA PRO A 387 27.40 -0.29 28.72
C PRO A 387 27.62 1.01 29.49
N SER A 388 28.82 1.57 29.39
CA SER A 388 29.14 2.84 30.06
C SER A 388 28.82 4.03 29.16
N ASN A 389 28.89 3.84 27.83
CA ASN A 389 28.75 4.90 26.84
C ASN A 389 28.08 4.40 25.56
N ARG A 390 27.61 5.33 24.72
CA ARG A 390 27.10 5.06 23.37
C ARG A 390 27.96 5.78 22.34
N CYS A 391 28.20 5.12 21.20
CA CYS A 391 28.82 5.76 20.05
C CYS A 391 27.86 6.80 19.47
N PHE A 392 28.30 8.04 19.29
CA PHE A 392 27.48 9.11 18.74
C PHE A 392 26.98 8.80 17.31
N ASN A 393 27.80 8.17 16.47
CA ASN A 393 27.45 7.92 15.06
C ASN A 393 26.44 6.79 14.86
N CYS A 394 26.66 5.63 15.50
CA CYS A 394 25.80 4.45 15.29
C CYS A 394 24.83 4.18 16.43
N ALA A 395 24.84 5.04 17.47
CA ALA A 395 24.13 4.86 18.73
C ALA A 395 24.46 3.56 19.48
N GLY A 396 25.39 2.73 19.00
CA GLY A 396 25.69 1.42 19.58
C GLY A 396 26.43 1.51 20.91
N ASP A 397 26.17 0.56 21.82
CA ASP A 397 26.71 0.59 23.17
C ASP A 397 28.21 0.20 23.20
N ILE A 398 28.98 0.85 24.08
CA ILE A 398 30.40 0.58 24.36
C ILE A 398 30.52 0.17 25.83
N CYS A 399 31.09 -1.01 26.10
CA CYS A 399 31.24 -1.48 27.48
C CYS A 399 32.31 -0.69 28.22
N ALA A 400 32.23 -0.65 29.55
CA ALA A 400 33.17 0.07 30.40
C ALA A 400 34.65 -0.30 30.12
N PRO A 401 35.04 -1.58 29.95
CA PRO A 401 36.42 -1.93 29.59
C PRO A 401 36.87 -1.37 28.24
N CYS A 402 36.05 -1.45 27.19
CA CYS A 402 36.40 -0.85 25.90
C CYS A 402 36.48 0.67 25.99
N SER A 403 35.59 1.27 26.76
CA SER A 403 35.52 2.71 26.98
C SER A 403 36.71 3.26 27.77
N SER A 404 37.29 2.48 28.69
CA SER A 404 38.45 2.87 29.50
C SER A 404 39.76 2.67 28.74
N VAL A 405 39.88 1.58 27.99
CA VAL A 405 41.07 1.27 27.18
C VAL A 405 41.18 2.19 25.96
N GLN A 406 40.05 2.59 25.36
CA GLN A 406 40.04 3.39 24.12
C GLN A 406 39.19 4.64 24.26
N LYS A 407 39.87 5.75 24.55
CA LYS A 407 39.31 7.11 24.55
C LYS A 407 39.23 7.64 23.11
N ILE A 408 38.35 7.06 22.29
CA ILE A 408 38.12 7.54 20.92
C ILE A 408 36.98 8.56 20.97
N PHE A 409 37.32 9.82 20.74
CA PHE A 409 36.40 10.94 20.69
C PHE A 409 36.48 11.60 19.32
N CYS A 410 35.39 12.25 18.92
CA CYS A 410 35.40 13.20 17.83
C CYS A 410 36.35 14.34 18.20
N GLY A 411 37.31 14.67 17.35
CA GLY A 411 38.23 15.80 17.56
C GLY A 411 37.46 17.10 17.82
N ASP A 412 36.47 17.39 16.98
CA ASP A 412 35.80 18.69 16.96
C ASP A 412 34.79 18.88 18.10
N CYS A 413 33.97 17.85 18.41
CA CYS A 413 32.87 17.99 19.38
C CYS A 413 33.04 17.17 20.66
N GLY A 414 34.16 16.46 20.82
CA GLY A 414 34.44 15.61 21.98
C GLY A 414 33.49 14.42 22.17
N GLN A 415 32.57 14.17 21.22
CA GLN A 415 31.59 13.08 21.32
C GLN A 415 32.25 11.73 21.15
N ARG A 416 31.83 10.72 21.93
CA ARG A 416 32.48 9.40 21.92
C ARG A 416 32.11 8.59 20.68
N LEU A 417 33.11 7.92 20.08
CA LEU A 417 32.95 7.09 18.89
C LEU A 417 33.39 5.65 19.19
N CYS A 418 32.71 4.65 18.60
CA CYS A 418 33.23 3.29 18.58
C CYS A 418 34.33 3.18 17.52
N ARG A 419 35.22 2.18 17.64
CA ARG A 419 36.38 1.99 16.76
C ARG A 419 35.98 1.92 15.28
N ARG A 420 34.88 1.23 14.99
CA ARG A 420 34.35 1.10 13.62
C ARG A 420 33.88 2.43 13.03
N CYS A 421 33.25 3.28 13.83
CA CYS A 421 32.78 4.58 13.36
C CYS A 421 33.93 5.56 13.22
N ALA A 422 34.87 5.53 14.16
CA ALA A 422 36.09 6.32 14.14
C ALA A 422 36.94 6.03 12.90
N SER A 423 37.19 4.75 12.58
CA SER A 423 38.01 4.35 11.43
C SER A 423 37.40 4.66 10.06
N ARG A 424 36.09 4.96 9.99
CA ARG A 424 35.38 5.27 8.75
C ARG A 424 35.31 6.77 8.46
N GLN A 425 35.56 7.60 9.47
CA GLN A 425 35.29 9.02 9.46
C GLN A 425 36.50 9.75 10.03
N THR A 426 37.69 9.49 9.50
CA THR A 426 38.91 10.22 9.87
C THR A 426 39.08 11.43 8.95
N CYS A 427 39.55 12.55 9.49
CA CYS A 427 40.07 13.64 8.66
C CYS A 427 41.20 13.09 7.79
N GLN A 428 41.19 13.43 6.49
CA GLN A 428 42.19 12.93 5.55
C GLN A 428 43.59 13.51 5.81
N ASN A 429 43.65 14.71 6.39
CA ASN A 429 44.91 15.42 6.63
C ASN A 429 45.54 15.02 7.97
N CYS A 430 44.83 15.18 9.10
CA CYS A 430 45.40 14.92 10.43
C CYS A 430 45.10 13.52 11.00
N GLY A 431 44.27 12.71 10.31
CA GLY A 431 43.89 11.36 10.79
C GLY A 431 42.98 11.34 12.02
N VAL A 432 42.59 12.49 12.56
CA VAL A 432 41.71 12.60 13.73
C VAL A 432 40.33 12.04 13.39
N SER A 433 39.79 11.23 14.29
CA SER A 433 38.45 10.64 14.13
C SER A 433 37.38 11.72 14.32
N LYS A 434 36.41 11.76 13.42
CA LYS A 434 35.29 12.70 13.42
C LYS A 434 33.95 11.99 13.50
N CYS A 435 32.99 12.62 14.15
CA CYS A 435 31.61 12.16 14.12
C CYS A 435 31.01 12.46 12.74
N VAL A 436 29.91 11.79 12.38
CA VAL A 436 29.29 11.91 11.06
C VAL A 436 28.85 13.35 10.75
N LEU A 437 28.41 14.10 11.77
CA LEU A 437 28.01 15.50 11.62
C LEU A 437 29.21 16.40 11.35
N CYS A 438 30.26 16.27 12.16
CA CYS A 438 31.50 17.03 12.00
C CYS A 438 32.19 16.73 10.65
N HIS A 439 32.26 15.46 10.26
CA HIS A 439 32.82 15.07 8.95
C HIS A 439 31.97 15.61 7.78
N HIS A 440 30.65 15.66 7.89
CA HIS A 440 29.80 16.26 6.85
C HIS A 440 29.94 17.78 6.78
N TRP A 441 30.17 18.43 7.92
CA TRP A 441 30.37 19.88 7.97
C TRP A 441 31.71 20.27 7.33
N GLU A 442 32.78 19.52 7.62
CA GLU A 442 34.10 19.67 6.98
C GLU A 442 34.04 19.43 5.47
N LYS A 443 33.21 18.52 4.95
CA LYS A 443 33.01 18.42 3.48
C LYS A 443 32.46 19.71 2.84
N ARG A 444 31.93 20.65 3.62
CA ARG A 444 31.44 21.95 3.15
C ARG A 444 32.45 23.09 3.37
N GLN A 445 33.54 22.85 4.10
CA GLN A 445 34.62 23.82 4.32
C GLN A 445 35.98 23.14 4.13
N PRO A 446 36.81 23.58 3.17
CA PRO A 446 37.92 22.77 2.67
C PRO A 446 39.06 22.49 3.66
N LEU A 447 39.04 23.06 4.87
CA LEU A 447 40.10 22.88 5.87
C LEU A 447 39.49 22.60 7.24
N CYS A 448 40.07 21.65 7.96
CA CYS A 448 39.77 21.44 9.37
C CYS A 448 40.52 22.46 10.20
N GLU A 449 39.91 22.99 11.27
CA GLU A 449 40.55 24.01 12.13
C GLU A 449 41.95 23.57 12.60
N ASP A 450 42.13 22.31 13.03
CA ASP A 450 43.46 21.77 13.41
C ASP A 450 44.46 21.60 12.24
N CYS A 451 44.01 21.65 10.98
CA CYS A 451 44.86 21.58 9.78
C CYS A 451 45.14 22.96 9.17
N GLU A 452 44.36 23.99 9.53
CA GLU A 452 44.64 25.36 9.09
C GLU A 452 46.01 25.82 9.60
N ASP A 453 46.39 25.43 10.83
CA ASP A 453 47.70 25.76 11.39
C ASP A 453 48.88 25.06 10.69
N ILE A 454 48.68 23.86 10.13
CA ILE A 454 49.74 23.09 9.43
C ILE A 454 50.03 23.66 8.05
N VAL A 455 49.00 24.12 7.33
CA VAL A 455 49.16 24.72 5.98
C VAL A 455 49.84 26.09 6.05
N TYR A 456 49.64 26.83 7.15
CA TYR A 456 50.30 28.13 7.34
C TYR A 456 51.78 28.01 7.73
N GLU A 457 52.23 26.95 8.40
CA GLU A 457 53.66 26.78 8.69
C GLU A 457 54.47 26.35 7.46
N GLU A 458 53.99 25.42 6.62
CA GLU A 458 54.74 25.00 5.41
C GLU A 458 54.85 26.12 4.35
N ALA A 459 53.81 26.94 4.19
CA ALA A 459 53.86 28.10 3.29
C ALA A 459 54.81 29.22 3.81
N TYR A 460 54.96 29.35 5.13
CA TYR A 460 55.84 30.36 5.72
C TYR A 460 57.33 29.99 5.61
N TRP A 461 57.67 28.69 5.54
CA TRP A 461 59.05 28.23 5.34
C TRP A 461 59.48 28.16 3.88
N GLU A 462 58.56 28.01 2.92
CA GLU A 462 58.86 28.11 1.48
C GLU A 462 59.06 29.57 1.00
N GLU A 463 58.52 30.58 1.70
CA GLU A 463 58.82 32.00 1.39
C GLU A 463 60.11 32.53 2.07
N LEU A 464 60.74 31.75 2.95
CA LEU A 464 61.98 32.12 3.67
C LEU A 464 63.22 31.32 3.25
N ALA A 465 63.10 30.42 2.26
CA ALA A 465 64.21 29.70 1.62
C ALA A 465 64.37 30.14 0.16
#